data_AF-A0A9W9YFW6-F1
#
_entry.id   AF-A0A9W9YFW6-F1
#
_cell.length_a   1.000
_cell.length_b   1.000
_cell.length_c   1.000
_cell.angle_alpha   90.00
_cell.angle_beta   90.00
_cell.angle_gamma   90.00
#
_symmetry.space_group_name_H-M   'P 1'
#
loop_
_entity.id
_entity.type
_entity.pdbx_description
1 polymer ?
#
loop_
_entity_poly.entity_id
_entity_poly.type
_entity_poly.pdbx_seq_one_letter_code
_entity_poly.pdbx_strand_id
1 'polypeptide(L)'
;MAQCLTDVFVFSSHIQKGLWAMFAHNIMSFQGGIHQPDSLREFKQFLKKESKATVELNLRRHSIHPTRRMINSQFVNTERLISDLEFWMEVEHFKDQADNAAECARSGNYSLEDENLLLDKARTIVKCYIDSDFPPRVQINIANDLAENIVSLVTTGIVERGLFHEAALSVFTPLMFFWKKYLAELISQPAEESKPPSATKRTSSRKRIMSMVGGMPYRKVYVPQDEELHWSFSLSHGLRLTMPLKFVIAKRVATQLGRQSEALSSRPSLPGPTP
;
A
#
# COMPACT_ATOMS: atom_id res chain seq x y z
N MET A 1 3.41 5.05 14.51
CA MET A 1 2.20 5.52 13.81
C MET A 1 2.55 5.70 12.35
N ALA A 2 1.71 5.17 11.46
CA ALA A 2 1.87 5.34 10.02
C ALA A 2 1.44 6.78 9.68
N GLN A 3 2.29 7.54 9.00
CA GLN A 3 1.86 8.77 8.35
C GLN A 3 1.81 8.47 6.85
N CYS A 4 0.64 8.63 6.27
CA CYS A 4 0.43 8.44 4.84
C CYS A 4 0.43 9.84 4.21
N LEU A 5 1.55 10.23 3.63
CA LEU A 5 1.61 11.40 2.76
C LEU A 5 1.62 10.85 1.34
N THR A 6 0.68 11.29 0.50
CA THR A 6 0.74 11.11 -0.97
C THR A 6 0.95 9.65 -1.45
N ASP A 7 0.14 8.70 -0.98
CA ASP A 7 0.24 7.25 -1.28
C ASP A 7 1.55 6.59 -0.84
N VAL A 8 2.32 7.29 -0.02
CA VAL A 8 3.54 6.79 0.60
C VAL A 8 3.23 6.43 2.05
N PHE A 9 3.21 5.13 2.30
CA PHE A 9 3.16 4.55 3.63
C PHE A 9 4.52 4.77 4.32
N VAL A 10 4.65 5.82 5.13
CA VAL A 10 5.88 6.14 5.89
C VAL A 10 5.73 5.66 7.32
N PHE A 11 6.74 4.92 7.81
CA PHE A 11 6.78 4.55 9.22
C PHE A 11 8.21 4.50 9.76
N SER A 12 8.28 4.68 11.08
CA SER A 12 9.53 4.68 11.85
C SER A 12 10.28 3.33 11.77
N SER A 13 11.62 3.43 11.78
CA SER A 13 12.57 2.32 11.65
C SER A 13 12.52 1.26 12.77
N HIS A 14 11.79 1.50 13.85
CA HIS A 14 11.69 0.57 14.99
C HIS A 14 10.85 -0.69 14.71
N ILE A 15 10.07 -0.73 13.62
CA ILE A 15 9.25 -1.89 13.26
C ILE A 15 10.11 -2.95 12.52
N GLN A 16 10.00 -4.23 12.92
CA GLN A 16 10.80 -5.34 12.40
C GLN A 16 10.72 -5.44 10.86
N LYS A 17 11.88 -5.43 10.20
CA LYS A 17 12.08 -5.55 8.74
C LYS A 17 11.29 -6.68 8.05
N GLY A 18 11.03 -7.79 8.75
CA GLY A 18 10.23 -8.90 8.23
C GLY A 18 8.74 -8.59 8.11
N LEU A 19 8.18 -7.84 9.07
CA LEU A 19 6.77 -7.42 9.05
C LEU A 19 6.49 -6.52 7.84
N TRP A 20 7.49 -5.72 7.45
CA TRP A 20 7.44 -4.84 6.28
C TRP A 20 7.38 -5.54 4.96
N ALA A 21 8.26 -6.53 4.78
CA ALA A 21 8.25 -7.34 3.58
C ALA A 21 6.89 -8.03 3.43
N MET A 22 6.33 -8.56 4.53
CA MET A 22 5.00 -9.18 4.51
C MET A 22 3.88 -8.17 4.21
N PHE A 23 3.92 -6.97 4.81
CA PHE A 23 2.94 -5.93 4.54
C PHE A 23 2.96 -5.50 3.07
N ALA A 24 4.13 -5.11 2.56
CA ALA A 24 4.28 -4.72 1.16
C ALA A 24 3.92 -5.85 0.18
N HIS A 25 4.27 -7.10 0.51
CA HIS A 25 3.87 -8.26 -0.28
C HIS A 25 2.36 -8.43 -0.34
N ASN A 26 1.67 -8.31 0.80
CA ASN A 26 0.20 -8.40 0.85
C ASN A 26 -0.46 -7.28 0.05
N ILE A 27 0.07 -6.04 0.09
CA ILE A 27 -0.46 -4.94 -0.72
C ILE A 27 -0.26 -5.21 -2.20
N MET A 28 0.95 -5.59 -2.62
CA MET A 28 1.22 -5.88 -4.03
C MET A 28 0.40 -7.08 -4.53
N SER A 29 0.20 -8.11 -3.69
CA SER A 29 -0.64 -9.26 -4.00
C SER A 29 -2.11 -8.85 -4.12
N PHE A 30 -2.62 -8.03 -3.19
CA PHE A 30 -3.97 -7.49 -3.25
C PHE A 30 -4.17 -6.69 -4.53
N GLN A 31 -3.27 -5.74 -4.80
CA GLN A 31 -3.33 -4.93 -6.01
C GLN A 31 -3.23 -5.76 -7.28
N GLY A 32 -2.27 -6.67 -7.37
CA GLY A 32 -2.15 -7.56 -8.53
C GLY A 32 -3.40 -8.42 -8.72
N GLY A 33 -4.01 -8.88 -7.62
CA GLY A 33 -5.21 -9.70 -7.64
C GLY A 33 -6.47 -8.94 -8.05
N ILE A 34 -6.68 -7.71 -7.56
CA ILE A 34 -7.87 -6.93 -7.92
C ILE A 34 -7.85 -6.41 -9.37
N HIS A 35 -6.65 -6.26 -9.97
CA HIS A 35 -6.51 -5.89 -11.39
C HIS A 35 -6.67 -7.08 -12.34
N GLN A 36 -6.64 -8.32 -11.83
CA GLN A 36 -6.94 -9.51 -12.63
C GLN A 36 -8.44 -9.80 -12.57
N PRO A 37 -9.14 -9.89 -13.72
CA PRO A 37 -10.61 -9.99 -13.74
C PRO A 37 -11.13 -11.27 -13.09
N ASP A 38 -10.42 -12.39 -13.25
CA ASP A 38 -10.81 -13.67 -12.66
C ASP A 38 -10.66 -13.67 -11.14
N SER A 39 -9.49 -13.26 -10.64
CA SER A 39 -9.22 -13.14 -9.20
C SER A 39 -10.15 -12.11 -8.53
N LEU A 40 -10.46 -11.00 -9.21
CA LEU A 40 -11.44 -10.02 -8.73
C LEU A 40 -12.85 -10.64 -8.63
N ARG A 41 -13.28 -11.41 -9.63
CA ARG A 41 -14.59 -12.09 -9.62
C ARG A 41 -14.68 -13.10 -8.48
N GLU A 42 -13.66 -13.93 -8.30
CA GLU A 42 -13.58 -14.90 -7.21
C GLU A 42 -13.56 -14.22 -5.85
N PHE A 43 -12.78 -13.14 -5.70
CA PHE A 43 -12.74 -12.39 -4.46
C PHE A 43 -14.09 -11.73 -4.14
N LYS A 44 -14.79 -11.15 -5.13
CA LYS A 44 -16.17 -10.64 -4.95
C LYS A 44 -17.13 -11.75 -4.51
N GLN A 45 -17.01 -12.96 -5.05
CA GLN A 45 -17.82 -14.11 -4.61
C GLN A 45 -17.50 -14.52 -3.17
N PHE A 46 -16.21 -14.54 -2.81
CA PHE A 46 -15.76 -14.79 -1.45
C PHE A 46 -16.33 -13.76 -0.46
N LEU A 47 -16.29 -12.47 -0.78
CA LEU A 47 -16.88 -11.40 0.04
C LEU A 47 -18.40 -11.60 0.21
N LYS A 48 -19.12 -11.98 -0.85
CA LYS A 48 -20.56 -12.32 -0.77
C LYS A 48 -20.82 -13.51 0.16
N LYS A 49 -20.02 -14.57 0.06
CA LYS A 49 -20.11 -15.75 0.92
C LYS A 49 -19.85 -15.39 2.38
N GLU A 50 -18.80 -14.64 2.65
CA GLU A 50 -18.44 -14.18 4.00
C GLU A 50 -19.49 -13.27 4.63
N SER A 51 -20.08 -12.38 3.83
CA SER A 51 -21.16 -11.51 4.28
C SER A 51 -22.39 -12.32 4.69
N LYS A 52 -22.84 -13.26 3.84
CA LYS A 52 -23.95 -14.17 4.16
C LYS A 52 -23.68 -15.01 5.40
N ALA A 53 -22.49 -15.59 5.52
CA ALA A 53 -22.10 -16.40 6.67
C ALA A 53 -22.08 -15.57 7.97
N THR A 54 -21.63 -14.32 7.90
CA THR A 54 -21.65 -13.40 9.05
C THR A 54 -23.07 -13.08 9.49
N VAL A 55 -23.95 -12.75 8.54
CA VAL A 55 -25.37 -12.46 8.79
C VAL A 55 -26.08 -13.67 9.42
N GLU A 56 -25.91 -14.86 8.85
CA GLU A 56 -26.52 -16.09 9.35
C GLU A 56 -26.08 -16.41 10.79
N LEU A 57 -24.77 -16.31 11.06
CA LEU A 57 -24.20 -16.57 12.37
C LEU A 57 -24.69 -15.55 13.42
N ASN A 58 -24.75 -14.27 13.07
CA ASN A 58 -25.22 -13.23 13.97
C ASN A 58 -26.73 -13.34 14.22
N LEU A 59 -27.51 -13.77 13.22
CA LEU A 59 -28.94 -14.03 13.39
C LEU A 59 -29.18 -15.20 14.36
N ARG A 60 -28.42 -16.31 14.23
CA ARG A 60 -28.47 -17.43 15.20
C ARG A 60 -28.12 -16.99 16.62
N ARG A 61 -27.25 -15.99 16.76
CA ARG A 61 -26.84 -15.41 18.04
C ARG A 61 -27.78 -14.30 18.54
N HIS A 62 -28.89 -14.03 17.86
CA HIS A 62 -29.82 -12.96 18.20
C HIS A 62 -29.13 -11.59 18.33
N SER A 63 -28.12 -11.33 17.50
CA SER A 63 -27.42 -10.05 17.47
C SER A 63 -28.34 -8.94 16.99
N ILE A 64 -28.33 -7.80 17.68
CA ILE A 64 -29.08 -6.58 17.33
C ILE A 64 -28.66 -6.05 15.94
N HIS A 65 -27.42 -6.33 15.53
CA HIS A 65 -26.87 -5.92 14.23
C HIS A 65 -26.33 -7.14 13.49
N PRO A 66 -27.15 -7.84 12.68
CA PRO A 66 -26.73 -9.07 12.02
C PRO A 66 -25.63 -8.86 10.98
N THR A 67 -25.55 -7.65 10.42
CA THR A 67 -24.62 -7.29 9.34
C THR A 67 -23.28 -6.74 9.83
N ARG A 68 -23.14 -6.46 11.13
CA ARG A 68 -21.93 -5.88 11.70
C ARG A 68 -21.01 -6.94 12.29
N ARG A 69 -19.71 -6.78 12.04
CA ARG A 69 -18.64 -7.60 12.61
C ARG A 69 -17.51 -6.72 13.13
N MET A 70 -16.97 -7.07 14.28
CA MET A 70 -15.76 -6.42 14.79
C MET A 70 -14.53 -7.02 14.10
N ILE A 71 -13.75 -6.17 13.41
CA ILE A 71 -12.50 -6.51 12.72
C ILE A 71 -11.46 -5.48 13.16
N ASN A 72 -10.35 -5.94 13.74
CA ASN A 72 -9.26 -5.06 14.23
C ASN A 72 -9.78 -3.88 15.10
N SER A 73 -10.69 -4.16 16.02
CA SER A 73 -11.34 -3.17 16.90
C SER A 73 -12.22 -2.12 16.18
N GLN A 74 -12.57 -2.35 14.91
CA GLN A 74 -13.51 -1.52 14.15
C GLN A 74 -14.77 -2.32 13.80
N PHE A 75 -15.94 -1.67 13.87
CA PHE A 75 -17.19 -2.28 13.41
C PHE A 75 -17.31 -2.13 11.90
N VAL A 76 -17.27 -3.26 11.20
CA VAL A 76 -17.38 -3.35 9.75
C VAL A 76 -18.74 -3.92 9.38
N ASN A 77 -19.45 -3.26 8.49
CA ASN A 77 -20.65 -3.82 7.86
C ASN A 77 -20.24 -4.72 6.70
N THR A 78 -20.52 -6.02 6.82
CA THR A 78 -20.09 -7.00 5.82
C THR A 78 -20.87 -6.91 4.51
N GLU A 79 -22.05 -6.30 4.49
CA GLU A 79 -22.83 -6.09 3.27
C GLU A 79 -22.19 -5.04 2.35
N ARG A 80 -21.44 -4.10 2.94
CA ARG A 80 -20.80 -2.99 2.23
C ARG A 80 -19.44 -3.34 1.64
N LEU A 81 -18.90 -4.53 1.90
CA LEU A 81 -17.54 -4.92 1.49
C LEU A 81 -17.33 -4.92 -0.03
N ILE A 82 -18.38 -5.17 -0.80
CA ILE A 82 -18.32 -5.11 -2.26
C ILE A 82 -18.22 -3.66 -2.71
N SER A 83 -19.06 -2.80 -2.14
CA SER A 83 -19.03 -1.35 -2.38
C SER A 83 -17.70 -0.74 -1.95
N ASP A 84 -17.12 -1.19 -0.83
CA ASP A 84 -15.79 -0.80 -0.37
C ASP A 84 -14.71 -1.12 -1.41
N LEU A 85 -14.78 -2.32 -2.01
CA LEU A 85 -13.81 -2.77 -3.02
C LEU A 85 -13.96 -1.96 -4.32
N GLU A 86 -15.19 -1.71 -4.76
CA GLU A 86 -15.48 -0.92 -5.95
C GLU A 86 -15.07 0.54 -5.76
N PHE A 87 -15.37 1.13 -4.60
CA PHE A 87 -14.89 2.44 -4.21
C PHE A 87 -13.36 2.53 -4.20
N TRP A 88 -12.67 1.54 -3.61
CA TRP A 88 -11.20 1.51 -3.60
C TRP A 88 -10.62 1.57 -5.02
N MET A 89 -11.14 0.77 -5.95
CA MET A 89 -10.67 0.78 -7.34
C MET A 89 -10.98 2.11 -8.03
N GLU A 90 -12.15 2.69 -7.78
CA GLU A 90 -12.56 3.96 -8.36
C GLU A 90 -11.69 5.12 -7.86
N VAL A 91 -11.28 5.09 -6.59
CA VAL A 91 -10.33 6.05 -6.02
C VAL A 91 -8.95 5.95 -6.67
N GLU A 92 -8.45 4.75 -6.96
CA GLU A 92 -7.19 4.58 -7.67
C GLU A 92 -7.28 5.17 -9.08
N HIS A 93 -8.37 4.91 -9.82
CA HIS A 93 -8.59 5.54 -11.12
C HIS A 93 -8.73 7.07 -11.02
N PHE A 94 -9.35 7.58 -9.96
CA PHE A 94 -9.45 9.03 -9.72
C PHE A 94 -8.07 9.66 -9.51
N LYS A 95 -7.17 9.00 -8.77
CA LYS A 95 -5.79 9.48 -8.58
C LYS A 95 -5.01 9.52 -9.89
N ASP A 96 -5.12 8.47 -10.70
CA ASP A 96 -4.46 8.42 -12.02
C ASP A 96 -4.95 9.58 -12.90
N GLN A 97 -6.25 9.88 -12.85
CA GLN A 97 -6.81 11.01 -13.60
C GLN A 97 -6.35 12.36 -13.06
N ALA A 98 -6.26 12.54 -11.74
CA ALA A 98 -5.69 13.74 -11.13
C ALA A 98 -4.21 13.92 -11.48
N ASP A 99 -3.44 12.82 -11.54
CA ASP A 99 -2.03 12.83 -11.93
C ASP A 99 -1.88 13.22 -13.41
N ASN A 100 -2.73 12.69 -14.30
CA ASN A 100 -2.78 13.07 -15.71
C ASN A 100 -3.13 14.57 -15.87
N ALA A 101 -4.12 15.07 -15.14
CA ALA A 101 -4.50 16.49 -15.16
C ALA A 101 -3.34 17.38 -14.70
N ALA A 102 -2.61 16.98 -13.66
CA ALA A 102 -1.41 17.68 -13.20
C ALA A 102 -0.26 17.63 -14.23
N GLU A 103 -0.13 16.56 -15.02
CA GLU A 103 0.81 16.49 -16.15
C GLU A 103 0.41 17.40 -17.32
N CYS A 104 -0.88 17.47 -17.65
CA CYS A 104 -1.41 18.42 -18.62
C CYS A 104 -1.14 19.87 -18.18
N ALA A 105 -1.30 20.18 -16.89
CA ALA A 105 -0.99 21.50 -16.34
C ALA A 105 0.49 21.85 -16.47
N ARG A 106 1.38 20.89 -16.18
CA ARG A 106 2.83 21.07 -16.32
C ARG A 106 3.29 21.20 -17.77
N SER A 107 2.63 20.53 -18.71
CA SER A 107 2.93 20.61 -20.14
C SER A 107 2.29 21.80 -20.84
N GLY A 108 1.45 22.59 -20.13
CA GLY A 108 0.73 23.73 -20.69
C GLY A 108 -0.49 23.34 -21.54
N ASN A 109 -0.90 22.08 -21.52
CA ASN A 109 -2.05 21.53 -22.25
C ASN A 109 -3.25 21.27 -21.32
N TYR A 110 -3.36 22.02 -20.22
CA TYR A 110 -4.49 21.93 -19.30
C TYR A 110 -5.63 22.81 -19.77
N SER A 111 -6.82 22.22 -19.78
CA SER A 111 -8.06 22.87 -20.20
C SER A 111 -9.08 22.87 -19.06
N LEU A 112 -10.08 23.74 -19.17
CA LEU A 112 -11.26 23.71 -18.29
C LEU A 112 -12.02 22.38 -18.38
N GLU A 113 -11.90 21.65 -19.51
CA GLU A 113 -12.49 20.33 -19.66
C GLU A 113 -11.83 19.30 -18.73
N ASP A 114 -10.51 19.38 -18.53
CA ASP A 114 -9.79 18.49 -17.61
C ASP A 114 -10.24 18.70 -16.16
N GLU A 115 -10.46 19.96 -15.76
CA GLU A 115 -10.97 20.32 -14.43
C GLU A 115 -12.39 19.77 -14.22
N ASN A 116 -13.27 20.02 -15.19
CA ASN A 116 -14.66 19.55 -15.13
C ASN A 116 -14.73 18.02 -15.12
N LEU A 117 -13.90 17.34 -15.91
CA LEU A 117 -13.87 15.88 -15.95
C LEU A 117 -13.45 15.29 -14.59
N LEU A 118 -12.48 15.91 -13.91
CA LEU A 118 -12.05 15.48 -12.58
C LEU A 118 -13.14 15.73 -11.53
N LEU A 119 -13.79 16.90 -11.59
CA LEU A 119 -14.90 17.27 -10.71
C LEU A 119 -16.13 16.37 -10.90
N ASP A 120 -16.52 16.08 -12.14
CA ASP A 120 -17.64 15.21 -12.45
C ASP A 120 -17.38 13.77 -12.03
N LYS A 121 -16.12 13.30 -12.14
CA LYS A 121 -15.72 12.01 -11.58
C LYS A 121 -15.84 12.02 -10.06
N ALA A 122 -15.36 13.05 -9.37
CA ALA A 122 -15.50 13.16 -7.92
C ALA A 122 -16.98 13.15 -7.47
N ARG A 123 -17.84 13.90 -8.16
CA ARG A 123 -19.31 13.90 -7.94
C ARG A 123 -19.92 12.52 -8.14
N THR A 124 -19.50 11.80 -9.19
CA THR A 124 -19.97 10.44 -9.47
C THR A 124 -19.58 9.48 -8.36
N ILE A 125 -18.34 9.54 -7.86
CA ILE A 125 -17.88 8.74 -6.73
C ILE A 125 -18.71 9.03 -5.48
N VAL A 126 -18.91 10.31 -5.16
CA VAL A 126 -19.73 10.73 -4.01
C VAL A 126 -21.15 10.17 -4.13
N LYS A 127 -21.80 10.33 -5.29
CA LYS A 127 -23.17 9.88 -5.51
C LYS A 127 -23.33 8.37 -5.43
N CYS A 128 -22.33 7.61 -5.87
CA CYS A 128 -22.40 6.14 -5.84
C CYS A 128 -22.14 5.58 -4.43
N TYR A 129 -21.21 6.15 -3.68
CA TYR A 129 -20.65 5.50 -2.48
C TYR A 129 -20.87 6.25 -1.16
N ILE A 130 -21.06 7.58 -1.19
CA ILE A 130 -21.03 8.44 0.00
C ILE A 130 -22.39 9.10 0.27
N ASP A 131 -22.97 9.78 -0.72
CA ASP A 131 -24.31 10.38 -0.65
C ASP A 131 -25.20 9.76 -1.73
N SER A 132 -25.53 8.49 -1.52
CA SER A 132 -26.40 7.74 -2.41
C SER A 132 -27.87 8.14 -2.22
N ASP A 133 -28.59 8.22 -3.34
CA ASP A 133 -30.05 8.39 -3.37
C ASP A 133 -30.78 7.20 -2.71
N PHE A 134 -30.09 6.06 -2.51
CA PHE A 134 -30.63 4.87 -1.87
C PHE A 134 -30.16 4.76 -0.41
N PRO A 135 -31.07 4.53 0.56
CA PRO A 135 -30.69 4.34 1.95
C PRO A 135 -30.01 2.97 2.17
N PRO A 136 -28.99 2.88 3.05
CA PRO A 136 -28.33 3.98 3.75
C PRO A 136 -27.45 4.84 2.81
N ARG A 137 -27.52 6.18 2.94
CA ARG A 137 -26.80 7.13 2.04
C ARG A 137 -25.34 6.76 1.83
N VAL A 138 -24.63 6.48 2.93
CA VAL A 138 -23.25 6.00 2.92
C VAL A 138 -23.25 4.49 2.67
N GLN A 139 -22.79 4.10 1.48
CA GLN A 139 -22.74 2.72 1.00
C GLN A 139 -21.43 2.00 1.35
N ILE A 140 -20.44 2.73 1.88
CA ILE A 140 -19.13 2.20 2.28
C ILE A 140 -18.91 2.24 3.80
N ASN A 141 -17.86 1.56 4.27
CA ASN A 141 -17.48 1.51 5.68
C ASN A 141 -16.60 2.72 6.08
N ILE A 142 -17.21 3.91 6.13
CA ILE A 142 -16.59 5.14 6.63
C ILE A 142 -17.44 5.80 7.73
N ALA A 143 -16.82 6.70 8.48
CA ALA A 143 -17.52 7.51 9.48
C ALA A 143 -18.37 8.61 8.82
N ASN A 144 -19.51 8.96 9.43
CA ASN A 144 -20.47 9.89 8.81
C ASN A 144 -19.91 11.32 8.71
N ASP A 145 -19.14 11.76 9.70
CA ASP A 145 -18.40 13.02 9.71
C ASP A 145 -17.43 13.13 8.53
N LEU A 146 -16.72 12.04 8.22
CA LEU A 146 -15.85 11.97 7.05
C LEU A 146 -16.65 12.04 5.74
N ALA A 147 -17.80 11.35 5.68
CA ALA A 147 -18.69 11.38 4.53
C ALA A 147 -19.19 12.81 4.25
N GLU A 148 -19.69 13.50 5.28
CA GLU A 148 -20.18 14.88 5.20
C GLU A 148 -19.08 15.86 4.75
N ASN A 149 -17.86 15.71 5.29
CA ASN A 149 -16.72 16.52 4.88
C ASN A 149 -16.41 16.37 3.38
N ILE A 150 -16.34 15.13 2.87
CA ILE A 150 -16.07 14.87 1.45
C ILE A 150 -17.17 15.47 0.57
N VAL A 151 -18.44 15.32 0.95
CA VAL A 151 -19.58 15.90 0.22
C VAL A 151 -19.46 17.43 0.17
N SER A 152 -19.12 18.06 1.29
CA SER A 152 -18.92 19.51 1.36
C SER A 152 -17.81 19.98 0.40
N LEU A 153 -16.64 19.32 0.42
CA LEU A 153 -15.52 19.66 -0.45
C LEU A 153 -15.90 19.58 -1.94
N VAL A 154 -16.54 18.49 -2.35
CA VAL A 154 -16.99 18.30 -3.75
C VAL A 154 -18.06 19.31 -4.15
N THR A 155 -18.98 19.66 -3.24
CA THR A 155 -20.02 20.68 -3.51
C THR A 155 -19.41 22.07 -3.69
N THR A 156 -18.37 22.40 -2.93
CA THR A 156 -17.61 23.65 -3.09
C THR A 156 -16.68 23.67 -4.30
N GLY A 157 -16.55 22.56 -5.04
CA GLY A 157 -15.66 22.43 -6.20
C GLY A 157 -14.20 22.18 -5.83
N ILE A 158 -13.88 21.90 -4.57
CA ILE A 158 -12.52 21.60 -4.12
C ILE A 158 -12.22 20.13 -4.41
N VAL A 159 -11.49 19.88 -5.49
CA VAL A 159 -11.14 18.53 -5.93
C VAL A 159 -9.63 18.41 -6.07
N GLU A 160 -9.03 17.74 -5.11
CA GLU A 160 -7.60 17.44 -5.08
C GLU A 160 -7.36 15.94 -5.22
N ARG A 161 -6.16 15.57 -5.65
CA ARG A 161 -5.71 14.16 -5.73
C ARG A 161 -5.95 13.38 -4.42
N GLY A 162 -5.85 14.05 -3.28
CA GLY A 162 -6.01 13.47 -1.94
C GLY A 162 -7.44 13.43 -1.40
N LEU A 163 -8.45 13.89 -2.16
CA LEU A 163 -9.83 14.07 -1.69
C LEU A 163 -10.42 12.84 -0.99
N PHE A 164 -10.20 11.64 -1.54
CA PHE A 164 -10.75 10.40 -1.01
C PHE A 164 -9.77 9.62 -0.13
N HIS A 165 -8.63 10.20 0.24
CA HIS A 165 -7.53 9.48 0.88
C HIS A 165 -7.93 8.82 2.21
N GLU A 166 -8.56 9.57 3.10
CA GLU A 166 -8.95 9.08 4.43
C GLU A 166 -10.06 8.02 4.34
N ALA A 167 -11.00 8.20 3.40
CA ALA A 167 -12.04 7.22 3.12
C ALA A 167 -11.44 5.92 2.56
N ALA A 168 -10.47 6.02 1.64
CA ALA A 168 -9.76 4.88 1.08
C ALA A 168 -9.01 4.08 2.17
N LEU A 169 -8.33 4.75 3.10
CA LEU A 169 -7.65 4.08 4.23
C LEU A 169 -8.63 3.36 5.15
N SER A 170 -9.80 3.96 5.39
CA SER A 170 -10.85 3.38 6.23
C SER A 170 -11.39 2.07 5.63
N VAL A 171 -11.66 2.03 4.32
CA VAL A 171 -12.14 0.80 3.65
C VAL A 171 -11.03 -0.22 3.41
N PHE A 172 -9.78 0.22 3.27
CA PHE A 172 -8.64 -0.65 3.00
C PHE A 172 -8.40 -1.66 4.11
N THR A 173 -8.52 -1.24 5.37
CA THR A 173 -8.24 -2.09 6.53
C THR A 173 -9.14 -3.34 6.57
N PRO A 174 -10.49 -3.21 6.44
CA PRO A 174 -11.38 -4.35 6.24
C PRO A 174 -11.06 -5.18 5.00
N LEU A 175 -10.85 -4.55 3.84
CA LEU A 175 -10.58 -5.26 2.58
C LEU A 175 -9.33 -6.13 2.67
N MET A 176 -8.25 -5.60 3.26
CA MET A 176 -7.00 -6.33 3.45
C MET A 176 -7.17 -7.52 4.40
N PHE A 177 -8.00 -7.39 5.44
CA PHE A 177 -8.33 -8.51 6.31
C PHE A 177 -9.01 -9.65 5.54
N PHE A 178 -10.01 -9.34 4.72
CA PHE A 178 -10.70 -10.34 3.92
C PHE A 178 -9.83 -10.90 2.79
N TRP A 179 -8.96 -10.09 2.18
CA TRP A 179 -8.01 -10.55 1.17
C TRP A 179 -7.07 -11.62 1.73
N LYS A 180 -6.52 -11.39 2.93
CA LYS A 180 -5.66 -12.38 3.60
C LYS A 180 -6.42 -13.67 3.91
N LYS A 181 -7.69 -13.56 4.31
CA LYS A 181 -8.55 -14.72 4.56
C LYS A 181 -8.84 -15.49 3.27
N TYR A 182 -9.11 -14.79 2.17
CA TYR A 182 -9.32 -15.37 0.85
C TYR A 182 -8.08 -16.15 0.38
N LEU A 183 -6.89 -15.55 0.47
CA LEU A 183 -5.64 -16.24 0.12
C LEU A 183 -5.40 -17.48 0.98
N ALA A 184 -5.72 -17.43 2.27
CA ALA A 184 -5.62 -18.59 3.14
C ALA A 184 -6.62 -19.71 2.73
N GLU A 185 -7.84 -19.35 2.33
CA GLU A 185 -8.84 -20.33 1.85
C GLU A 185 -8.37 -21.01 0.56
N LEU A 186 -7.79 -20.25 -0.38
CA LEU A 186 -7.20 -20.80 -1.61
C LEU A 186 -6.07 -21.79 -1.33
N ILE A 187 -5.19 -21.50 -0.37
CA ILE A 187 -4.07 -22.40 -0.01
C ILE A 187 -4.60 -23.66 0.70
N SER A 188 -5.70 -23.54 1.45
CA SER A 188 -6.29 -24.65 2.20
C SER A 188 -7.17 -25.58 1.36
N GLN A 189 -7.55 -25.19 0.14
CA GLN A 189 -8.26 -26.07 -0.78
C GLN A 189 -7.28 -27.10 -1.35
N PRO A 190 -7.51 -28.42 -1.16
CA PRO A 190 -6.66 -29.43 -1.77
C PRO A 190 -6.80 -29.32 -3.30
N ALA A 191 -5.68 -29.04 -3.96
CA ALA A 191 -5.61 -28.90 -5.40
C ALA A 191 -6.15 -30.16 -6.08
N GLU A 192 -7.27 -30.05 -6.80
CA GLU A 192 -7.46 -30.92 -7.95
C GLU A 192 -6.40 -30.58 -9.00
N GLU A 193 -5.76 -31.63 -9.50
CA GLU A 193 -4.58 -31.61 -10.34
C GLU A 193 -4.74 -30.74 -11.60
N SER A 194 -3.83 -29.77 -11.75
CA SER A 194 -3.39 -29.38 -13.10
C SER A 194 -1.89 -29.00 -13.09
N LYS A 195 -1.13 -29.84 -13.80
CA LYS A 195 0.29 -29.85 -14.23
C LYS A 195 1.25 -28.70 -13.85
N PRO A 196 2.54 -29.02 -13.57
CA PRO A 196 3.57 -28.03 -13.27
C PRO A 196 3.95 -27.22 -14.53
N PRO A 197 4.12 -25.88 -14.45
CA PRO A 197 4.70 -25.12 -15.54
C PRO A 197 6.20 -25.39 -15.65
N SER A 198 6.59 -25.78 -16.86
CA SER A 198 7.97 -26.00 -17.31
C SER A 198 8.87 -24.79 -17.07
N ALA A 199 10.10 -25.05 -16.62
CA ALA A 199 11.14 -24.05 -16.44
C ALA A 199 11.54 -23.39 -17.78
N THR A 200 11.11 -22.15 -18.01
CA THR A 200 11.64 -21.33 -19.11
C THR A 200 12.87 -20.55 -18.63
N LYS A 201 14.01 -20.80 -19.28
CA LYS A 201 15.28 -20.10 -19.06
C LYS A 201 15.11 -18.60 -19.28
N ARG A 202 15.28 -17.78 -18.24
CA ARG A 202 15.34 -16.32 -18.36
C ARG A 202 16.68 -15.90 -18.93
N THR A 203 16.64 -15.26 -20.09
CA THR A 203 17.75 -14.56 -20.70
C THR A 203 18.26 -13.43 -19.81
N SER A 204 19.58 -13.30 -19.76
CA SER A 204 20.33 -12.33 -18.97
C SER A 204 20.13 -10.91 -19.52
N SER A 205 19.40 -10.09 -18.79
CA SER A 205 19.46 -8.62 -18.91
C SER A 205 20.03 -8.06 -17.60
N ARG A 206 21.16 -7.36 -17.71
CA ARG A 206 21.98 -6.77 -16.63
C ARG A 206 21.15 -6.31 -15.42
N LYS A 207 21.11 -7.13 -14.36
CA LYS A 207 20.40 -6.80 -13.11
C LYS A 207 21.20 -5.78 -12.32
N ARG A 208 20.63 -4.58 -12.17
CA ARG A 208 20.97 -3.65 -11.09
C ARG A 208 20.77 -4.43 -9.78
N ILE A 209 21.83 -4.64 -8.98
CA ILE A 209 21.76 -5.39 -7.71
C ILE A 209 20.80 -4.64 -6.77
N MET A 210 19.54 -5.08 -6.73
CA MET A 210 18.55 -4.56 -5.77
C MET A 210 18.77 -5.23 -4.42
N SER A 211 18.64 -4.46 -3.35
CA SER A 211 18.71 -5.01 -1.99
C SER A 211 17.41 -5.73 -1.68
N MET A 212 17.48 -6.84 -0.96
CA MET A 212 16.31 -7.68 -0.61
C MET A 212 16.03 -7.61 0.88
N VAL A 213 14.75 -7.59 1.27
CA VAL A 213 14.30 -7.73 2.67
C VAL A 213 13.09 -8.66 2.70
N GLY A 214 13.18 -9.78 3.44
CA GLY A 214 12.09 -10.78 3.49
C GLY A 214 11.60 -11.26 2.12
N GLY A 215 12.49 -11.42 1.13
CA GLY A 215 12.13 -11.81 -0.23
C GLY A 215 11.60 -10.68 -1.13
N MET A 216 11.40 -9.48 -0.59
CA MET A 216 10.91 -8.31 -1.33
C MET A 216 12.07 -7.40 -1.76
N PRO A 217 12.14 -7.00 -3.05
CA PRO A 217 13.14 -6.04 -3.50
C PRO A 217 12.82 -4.65 -2.96
N TYR A 218 13.84 -3.94 -2.48
CA TYR A 218 13.70 -2.55 -2.03
C TYR A 218 14.78 -1.64 -2.61
N ARG A 219 14.46 -0.35 -2.75
CA ARG A 219 15.38 0.69 -3.22
C ARG A 219 15.91 1.52 -2.05
N LYS A 220 17.21 1.77 -2.02
CA LYS A 220 17.82 2.72 -1.07
C LYS A 220 17.78 4.12 -1.67
N VAL A 221 17.24 5.08 -0.92
CA VAL A 221 17.18 6.50 -1.27
C VAL A 221 17.99 7.26 -0.23
N TYR A 222 18.85 8.18 -0.67
CA TYR A 222 19.67 8.99 0.21
C TYR A 222 19.15 10.42 0.20
N VAL A 223 18.93 10.98 1.38
CA VAL A 223 18.37 12.33 1.57
C VAL A 223 19.33 13.21 2.39
N PRO A 224 19.29 14.55 2.19
CA PRO A 224 20.02 15.53 3.01
C PRO A 224 19.67 15.44 4.51
N GLN A 225 20.48 16.10 5.34
CA GLN A 225 20.75 15.76 6.74
C GLN A 225 19.57 15.75 7.74
N ASP A 226 18.38 16.24 7.37
CA ASP A 226 17.29 16.53 8.31
C ASP A 226 16.16 15.47 8.36
N GLU A 227 16.17 14.46 7.49
CA GLU A 227 15.18 13.37 7.56
C GLU A 227 15.64 12.18 8.41
N GLU A 228 14.71 11.52 9.09
CA GLU A 228 14.98 10.34 9.92
C GLU A 228 15.01 9.04 9.07
N LEU A 229 15.74 8.01 9.51
CA LEU A 229 15.76 6.69 8.87
C LEU A 229 14.35 6.09 8.91
N HIS A 230 13.74 5.89 7.75
CA HIS A 230 12.39 5.35 7.66
C HIS A 230 12.22 4.42 6.46
N TRP A 231 11.28 3.49 6.60
CA TRP A 231 10.78 2.71 5.48
C TRP A 231 9.59 3.44 4.87
N SER A 232 9.57 3.51 3.54
CA SER A 232 8.44 4.01 2.79
C SER A 232 7.98 2.98 1.75
N PHE A 233 6.68 2.84 1.57
CA PHE A 233 6.12 2.02 0.50
C PHE A 233 5.11 2.83 -0.29
N SER A 234 5.18 2.74 -1.62
CA SER A 234 4.15 3.27 -2.51
C SER A 234 3.95 2.28 -3.64
N LEU A 235 2.78 2.32 -4.26
CA LEU A 235 2.42 1.41 -5.34
C LEU A 235 3.29 1.66 -6.58
N SER A 236 3.59 2.93 -6.85
CA SER A 236 4.42 3.36 -7.98
C SER A 236 5.90 3.04 -7.80
N HIS A 237 6.44 3.10 -6.56
CA HIS A 237 7.88 2.95 -6.32
C HIS A 237 8.29 1.71 -5.53
N GLY A 238 7.32 0.91 -5.08
CA GLY A 238 7.55 -0.25 -4.21
C GLY A 238 8.15 0.14 -2.85
N LEU A 239 8.83 -0.84 -2.23
CA LEU A 239 9.46 -0.66 -0.92
C LEU A 239 10.76 0.14 -1.04
N ARG A 240 10.91 1.17 -0.21
CA ARG A 240 12.07 2.05 -0.16
C ARG A 240 12.58 2.21 1.26
N LEU A 241 13.90 2.30 1.39
CA LEU A 241 14.58 2.67 2.62
C LEU A 241 15.24 4.03 2.42
N THR A 242 14.72 5.04 3.11
CA THR A 242 15.27 6.40 3.09
C THR A 242 16.34 6.47 4.17
N MET A 243 17.58 6.73 3.77
CA MET A 243 18.73 6.82 4.67
C MET A 243 19.37 8.20 4.64
N PRO A 244 19.62 8.80 5.81
CA PRO A 244 20.37 10.05 5.87
C PRO A 244 21.82 9.88 5.37
N LEU A 245 22.33 10.86 4.62
CA LEU A 245 23.68 10.81 4.03
C LEU A 245 24.80 10.58 5.06
N LYS A 246 24.60 10.96 6.33
CA LYS A 246 25.55 10.70 7.44
C LYS A 246 25.90 9.20 7.59
N PHE A 247 24.97 8.30 7.28
CA PHE A 247 25.20 6.84 7.33
C PHE A 247 26.05 6.31 6.17
N VAL A 248 26.17 7.07 5.06
CA VAL A 248 27.09 6.74 3.95
C VAL A 248 28.51 7.15 4.29
N ILE A 249 28.67 8.33 4.90
CA ILE A 249 29.98 8.88 5.29
C ILE A 249 30.62 8.00 6.37
N ALA A 250 29.87 7.60 7.39
CA ALA A 250 30.37 6.70 8.44
C ALA A 250 30.88 5.35 7.88
N LYS A 251 30.24 4.81 6.84
CA LYS A 251 30.66 3.56 6.20
C LYS A 251 31.95 3.70 5.42
N ARG A 252 32.17 4.84 4.74
CA ARG A 252 33.43 5.10 4.00
C ARG A 252 34.62 5.29 4.94
N VAL A 253 34.42 6.01 6.05
CA VAL A 253 35.46 6.22 7.07
C VAL A 253 35.87 4.90 7.74
N ALA A 254 34.91 4.02 8.05
CA ALA A 254 35.23 2.69 8.62
C ALA A 254 36.04 1.81 7.66
N THR A 255 35.74 1.82 6.35
CA THR A 255 36.53 1.08 5.35
C THR A 255 37.91 1.69 5.07
N GLN A 256 38.13 2.98 5.34
CA GLN A 256 39.45 3.60 5.22
C GLN A 256 40.32 3.35 6.45
N LEU A 257 39.75 3.38 7.67
CA LEU A 257 40.49 3.04 8.89
C LEU A 257 40.84 1.56 8.97
N GLY A 258 39.98 0.65 8.49
CA GLY A 258 40.29 -0.78 8.46
C GLY A 258 41.40 -1.18 7.47
N ARG A 259 41.74 -0.32 6.50
CA ARG A 259 42.78 -0.60 5.49
C ARG A 259 44.15 -0.02 5.82
N GLN A 260 44.25 0.90 6.79
CA GLN A 260 45.54 1.44 7.23
C GLN A 260 46.19 0.63 8.36
N SER A 261 45.46 -0.29 9.00
CA SER A 261 46.00 -1.09 10.11
C SER A 261 46.79 -2.34 9.68
N GLU A 262 46.75 -2.75 8.40
CA GLU A 262 47.47 -3.95 7.91
C GLU A 262 48.79 -3.64 7.17
N ALA A 263 49.17 -2.37 6.99
CA ALA A 263 50.35 -1.97 6.21
C ALA A 263 51.57 -1.51 7.06
N LEU A 264 51.57 -1.73 8.38
CA LEU A 264 52.65 -1.32 9.30
C LEU A 264 53.24 -2.47 10.13
N SER A 265 53.16 -3.71 9.63
CA SER A 265 53.86 -4.86 10.22
C SER A 265 54.81 -5.50 9.20
N SER A 266 55.86 -4.78 8.80
CA SER A 266 57.08 -5.39 8.26
C SER A 266 58.15 -4.34 8.02
N ARG A 267 59.05 -4.14 9.00
CA ARG A 267 60.47 -3.90 8.70
C ARG A 267 61.36 -4.23 9.91
N PRO A 268 62.59 -4.72 9.67
CA PRO A 268 63.37 -5.51 10.60
C PRO A 268 64.26 -4.68 11.53
N SER A 269 64.51 -5.24 12.70
CA SER A 269 65.42 -4.79 13.75
C SER A 269 66.89 -4.90 13.35
N LEU A 270 67.68 -3.86 13.68
CA LEU A 270 69.15 -3.89 13.75
C LEU A 270 69.63 -3.21 15.05
N PRO A 271 70.82 -3.56 15.56
CA PRO A 271 71.04 -3.81 16.98
C PRO A 271 71.63 -2.59 17.71
N GLY A 272 71.31 -2.50 19.01
CA GLY A 272 71.87 -1.49 19.91
C GLY A 272 73.31 -1.80 20.33
N PRO A 273 74.12 -0.79 20.69
CA PRO A 273 75.43 -1.01 21.26
C PRO A 273 75.32 -1.20 22.78
N THR A 274 75.99 -2.24 23.27
CA THR A 274 76.36 -2.40 24.69
C THR A 274 77.71 -1.74 24.97
N PRO A 275 78.02 -1.41 26.24
CA PRO A 275 78.70 -0.20 26.67
C PRO A 275 80.20 -0.11 26.37
#